data_AF-A0A6M1MNP7-F1
#
_entry.id   AF-A0A6M1MNP7-F1
#
_cell.length_a   1.000
_cell.length_b   1.000
_cell.length_c   1.000
_cell.angle_alpha   90.00
_cell.angle_beta   90.00
_cell.angle_gamma   90.00
#
_symmetry.space_group_name_H-M   'P 1'
#
loop_
_entity.id
_entity.type
_entity.pdbx_description
1 polymer ?
#
loop_
_entity_poly.entity_id
_entity_poly.type
_entity_poly.pdbx_seq_one_letter_code
_entity_poly.pdbx_strand_id
1 'polypeptide(L)'
;MAEGMTGFHGKLPVAGDFLTRGLPSGFAAFWDGWAARHLARREDWPEGGLRLRLASGGRVAAGVAVPGADRVGRRFPLAAFLIAADLPGPPGLDPWCDAAFALLRRAQEDGLMPEELDERLQGLAPPDAAGEGSASGSMQLWSRGRPAAACDPGNPQEALDRLFSCS
;
A
#
# COMPACT_ATOMS: atom_id res chain seq x y z
N MET A 1 14.20 -12.84 14.66
CA MET A 1 13.88 -12.24 13.34
C MET A 1 12.53 -11.58 13.51
N ALA A 2 12.36 -10.30 13.17
CA ALA A 2 11.07 -9.66 13.31
C ALA A 2 10.09 -10.34 12.33
N GLU A 3 9.07 -11.04 12.86
CA GLU A 3 8.01 -11.66 12.08
C GLU A 3 7.14 -10.55 11.46
N GLY A 4 7.53 -10.13 10.25
CA GLY A 4 6.72 -9.30 9.38
C GLY A 4 5.76 -10.16 8.56
N MET A 5 4.55 -9.67 8.33
CA MET A 5 3.59 -10.26 7.41
C MET A 5 3.52 -9.40 6.16
N THR A 6 3.66 -10.01 4.99
CA THR A 6 3.41 -9.34 3.71
C THR A 6 2.08 -9.83 3.15
N GLY A 7 1.36 -8.95 2.48
CA GLY A 7 0.12 -9.31 1.81
C GLY A 7 -0.35 -8.24 0.83
N PHE A 8 -1.46 -8.51 0.17
CA PHE A 8 -2.09 -7.55 -0.73
C PHE A 8 -3.61 -7.58 -0.63
N HIS A 9 -4.22 -6.47 -1.01
CA HIS A 9 -5.67 -6.31 -1.06
C HIS A 9 -6.08 -5.43 -2.25
N GLY A 10 -7.14 -5.82 -2.93
CA GLY A 10 -7.79 -5.00 -3.95
C GLY A 10 -8.26 -5.80 -5.15
N LYS A 11 -8.38 -5.12 -6.29
CA LYS A 11 -8.87 -5.73 -7.53
C LYS A 11 -7.74 -6.05 -8.50
N LEU A 12 -7.79 -7.26 -9.04
CA LEU A 12 -6.98 -7.71 -10.16
C LEU A 12 -7.87 -8.01 -11.38
N PRO A 13 -7.43 -7.65 -12.61
CA PRO A 13 -8.18 -7.97 -13.82
C PRO A 13 -8.46 -9.46 -13.98
N VAL A 14 -7.50 -10.31 -13.59
CA VAL A 14 -7.54 -11.77 -13.77
C VAL A 14 -8.51 -12.51 -12.85
N ALA A 15 -8.86 -11.93 -11.69
CA ALA A 15 -9.64 -12.62 -10.67
C ALA A 15 -11.13 -12.23 -10.64
N GLY A 16 -11.52 -11.18 -11.37
CA GLY A 16 -12.92 -10.74 -11.52
C GLY A 16 -13.56 -10.09 -10.27
N ASP A 17 -13.03 -10.34 -9.07
CA ASP A 17 -13.53 -9.80 -7.79
C ASP A 17 -12.39 -9.34 -6.85
N PHE A 18 -12.75 -8.81 -5.67
CA PHE A 18 -11.81 -8.41 -4.62
C PHE A 18 -11.00 -9.61 -4.11
N LEU A 19 -9.69 -9.39 -3.96
CA LEU A 19 -8.77 -10.36 -3.39
C LEU A 19 -8.09 -9.80 -2.17
N THR A 20 -7.92 -10.64 -1.15
CA THR A 20 -7.11 -10.36 0.04
C THR A 20 -6.27 -11.59 0.34
N ARG A 21 -4.95 -11.42 0.47
CA ARG A 21 -4.02 -12.48 0.88
C ARG A 21 -2.97 -11.91 1.84
N GLY A 22 -2.55 -12.69 2.83
CA GLY A 22 -1.46 -12.35 3.75
C GLY A 22 -1.72 -11.21 4.75
N LEU A 23 -2.92 -10.61 4.76
CA LEU A 23 -3.25 -9.47 5.65
C LEU A 23 -4.14 -9.89 6.83
N PRO A 24 -3.90 -9.36 8.05
CA PRO A 24 -4.84 -9.50 9.16
C PRO A 24 -6.21 -8.92 8.81
N SER A 25 -7.28 -9.65 9.15
CA SER A 25 -8.66 -9.28 8.79
C SER A 25 -9.06 -7.87 9.25
N GLY A 26 -8.66 -7.47 10.46
CA GLY A 26 -8.94 -6.12 10.98
C GLY A 26 -8.26 -5.01 10.17
N PHE A 27 -7.02 -5.24 9.72
CA PHE A 27 -6.31 -4.29 8.87
C PHE A 27 -6.91 -4.24 7.46
N ALA A 28 -7.21 -5.41 6.89
CA ALA A 28 -7.86 -5.49 5.57
C ALA A 28 -9.21 -4.76 5.54
N ALA A 29 -10.03 -4.92 6.58
CA ALA A 29 -11.32 -4.21 6.69
C ALA A 29 -11.15 -2.69 6.85
N PHE A 30 -10.18 -2.25 7.65
CA PHE A 30 -9.84 -0.83 7.77
C PHE A 30 -9.39 -0.26 6.41
N TRP A 31 -8.47 -0.94 5.73
CA TRP A 31 -7.94 -0.51 4.45
C TRP A 31 -9.02 -0.46 3.37
N ASP A 32 -9.87 -1.49 3.28
CA ASP A 32 -10.98 -1.55 2.32
C ASP A 32 -11.90 -0.33 2.44
N GLY A 33 -12.38 -0.04 3.67
CA GLY A 33 -13.23 1.12 3.94
C GLY A 33 -12.53 2.46 3.67
N TRP A 34 -11.26 2.58 4.05
CA TRP A 34 -10.47 3.79 3.83
C TRP A 34 -10.22 4.03 2.34
N ALA A 35 -9.82 3.00 1.60
CA ALA A 35 -9.58 3.05 0.16
C ALA A 35 -10.87 3.30 -0.63
N ALA A 36 -11.99 2.66 -0.25
CA ALA A 36 -13.30 2.93 -0.84
C ALA A 36 -13.71 4.40 -0.69
N ARG A 37 -13.46 4.98 0.49
CA ARG A 37 -13.81 6.36 0.80
C ARG A 37 -12.90 7.38 0.11
N HIS A 38 -11.60 7.12 0.06
CA HIS A 38 -10.60 8.14 -0.28
C HIS A 38 -9.90 7.93 -1.63
N LEU A 39 -9.87 6.71 -2.16
CA LEU A 39 -9.04 6.34 -3.31
C LEU A 39 -9.82 5.80 -4.50
N ALA A 40 -10.95 5.12 -4.29
CA ALA A 40 -11.69 4.42 -5.36
C ALA A 40 -12.13 5.33 -6.52
N ARG A 41 -12.35 6.63 -6.24
CA ARG A 41 -12.73 7.64 -7.23
C ARG A 41 -11.57 8.50 -7.71
N ARG A 42 -10.37 8.32 -7.18
CA ARG A 42 -9.22 9.15 -7.54
C ARG A 42 -8.68 8.76 -8.91
N GLU A 43 -8.50 9.79 -9.72
CA GLU A 43 -7.78 9.80 -10.98
C GLU A 43 -6.39 10.42 -10.73
N ASP A 44 -5.51 10.40 -11.73
CA ASP A 44 -4.19 11.07 -11.64
C ASP A 44 -3.32 10.57 -10.48
N TRP A 45 -3.17 9.25 -10.41
CA TRP A 45 -2.32 8.61 -9.40
C TRP A 45 -0.86 9.04 -9.54
N PRO A 46 -0.15 9.28 -8.43
CA PRO A 46 1.25 9.66 -8.50
C PRO A 46 2.11 8.54 -9.11
N GLU A 47 3.19 8.93 -9.78
CA GLU A 47 4.16 7.99 -10.32
C GLU A 47 4.76 7.10 -9.22
N GLY A 48 4.79 5.79 -9.46
CA GLY A 48 5.23 4.81 -8.45
C GLY A 48 4.19 4.52 -7.36
N GLY A 49 2.95 5.00 -7.52
CA GLY A 49 1.83 4.72 -6.62
C GLY A 49 1.81 5.56 -5.34
N LEU A 50 0.69 5.49 -4.63
CA LEU A 50 0.53 6.11 -3.31
C LEU A 50 1.18 5.20 -2.27
N ARG A 51 2.11 5.74 -1.49
CA ARG A 51 2.78 5.03 -0.40
C ARG A 51 2.20 5.45 0.93
N LEU A 52 2.13 4.52 1.87
CA LEU A 52 1.62 4.81 3.20
C LEU A 52 2.34 4.05 4.30
N ARG A 53 2.30 4.63 5.50
CA ARG A 53 2.79 4.04 6.75
C ARG A 53 1.82 4.40 7.86
N LEU A 54 1.37 3.42 8.62
CA LEU A 54 0.42 3.59 9.72
C LEU A 54 0.89 2.77 10.92
N ALA A 55 1.20 3.45 12.02
CA ALA A 55 1.48 2.81 13.31
C ALA A 55 0.17 2.68 14.10
N SER A 56 -0.24 1.45 14.41
CA SER A 56 -1.45 1.16 15.18
C SER A 56 -1.33 -0.18 15.92
N GLY A 57 -1.83 -0.22 17.16
CA GLY A 57 -1.91 -1.47 17.94
C GLY A 57 -0.56 -2.17 18.17
N GLY A 58 0.53 -1.41 18.30
CA GLY A 58 1.89 -1.96 18.50
C GLY A 58 2.51 -2.58 17.24
N ARG A 59 1.93 -2.33 16.07
CA ARG A 59 2.49 -2.72 14.77
C ARG A 59 2.52 -1.52 13.83
N VAL A 60 3.36 -1.61 12.81
CA VAL A 60 3.43 -0.66 11.71
C VAL A 60 3.03 -1.40 10.43
N ALA A 61 2.02 -0.87 9.74
CA ALA A 61 1.68 -1.27 8.38
C ALA A 61 2.28 -0.24 7.41
N ALA A 62 3.06 -0.70 6.44
CA ALA A 62 3.56 0.14 5.36
C ALA A 62 3.27 -0.51 4.01
N GLY A 63 3.05 0.30 2.98
CA GLY A 63 2.56 -0.23 1.72
C GLY A 63 2.64 0.72 0.55
N VAL A 64 2.34 0.17 -0.61
CA VAL A 64 2.09 0.93 -1.84
C VAL A 64 0.77 0.52 -2.45
N ALA A 65 0.00 1.50 -2.90
CA ALA A 65 -1.26 1.36 -3.60
C ALA A 65 -1.13 1.92 -5.02
N VAL A 66 -1.71 1.20 -5.98
CA VAL A 66 -1.75 1.56 -7.40
C VAL A 66 -3.19 1.63 -7.89
N PRO A 67 -3.48 2.38 -8.96
CA PRO A 67 -4.80 2.33 -9.59
C PRO A 67 -5.12 0.90 -10.01
N GLY A 68 -6.33 0.44 -9.73
CA GLY A 68 -6.80 -0.89 -10.11
C GLY A 68 -8.24 -0.87 -10.60
N ALA A 69 -8.60 -1.88 -11.39
CA ALA A 69 -9.95 -2.13 -11.85
C ALA A 69 -10.15 -3.64 -12.04
N ASP A 70 -11.40 -4.11 -11.91
CA ASP A 70 -11.74 -5.46 -12.35
C ASP A 70 -11.96 -5.54 -13.86
N ARG A 71 -12.25 -6.75 -14.34
CA ARG A 71 -12.53 -7.05 -15.75
C ARG A 71 -13.68 -6.23 -16.35
N VAL A 72 -14.62 -5.74 -15.55
CA VAL A 72 -15.77 -4.94 -16.02
C VAL A 72 -15.55 -3.43 -15.84
N GLY A 73 -14.35 -3.01 -15.43
CA GLY A 73 -13.94 -1.62 -15.31
C GLY A 73 -14.32 -0.93 -13.99
N ARG A 74 -14.81 -1.66 -12.98
CA ARG A 74 -15.11 -1.04 -11.67
C ARG A 74 -13.80 -0.78 -10.94
N ARG A 75 -13.47 0.49 -10.76
CA ARG A 75 -12.23 0.96 -10.15
C ARG A 75 -12.19 0.65 -8.65
N PHE A 76 -11.07 0.08 -8.23
CA PHE A 76 -10.70 -0.06 -6.82
C PHE A 76 -9.19 -0.29 -6.76
N PRO A 77 -8.46 0.42 -5.88
CA PRO A 77 -7.01 0.32 -5.86
C PRO A 77 -6.55 -1.09 -5.50
N LEU A 78 -5.41 -1.47 -6.07
CA LEU A 78 -4.67 -2.65 -5.67
C LEU A 78 -3.51 -2.19 -4.79
N ALA A 79 -3.34 -2.80 -3.61
CA ALA A 79 -2.31 -2.41 -2.68
C ALA A 79 -1.58 -3.61 -2.09
N ALA A 80 -0.28 -3.45 -1.86
CA ALA A 80 0.56 -4.40 -1.14
C ALA A 80 1.04 -3.76 0.17
N PHE A 81 1.08 -4.56 1.23
CA PHE A 81 1.47 -4.14 2.56
C PHE A 81 2.47 -5.10 3.19
N LEU A 82 3.38 -4.52 3.96
CA LEU A 82 4.22 -5.16 4.95
C LEU A 82 3.77 -4.67 6.34
N ILE A 83 3.53 -5.61 7.25
CA ILE A 83 3.10 -5.33 8.62
C ILE A 83 4.06 -6.01 9.59
N ALA A 84 4.78 -5.22 10.39
CA ALA A 84 5.72 -5.72 11.38
C ALA A 84 5.61 -4.96 12.70
N ALA A 85 6.26 -5.44 13.75
CA ALA A 85 6.33 -4.71 15.03
C ALA A 85 7.05 -3.37 14.88
N ASP A 86 8.07 -3.35 14.02
CA ASP A 86 8.84 -2.16 13.71
C ASP A 86 9.15 -2.12 12.20
N LEU A 87 9.12 -0.91 11.65
CA LEU A 87 9.43 -0.61 10.26
C LEU A 87 10.09 0.77 10.18
N PRO A 88 11.09 0.94 9.29
CA PRO A 88 11.78 2.21 9.15
C PRO A 88 10.82 3.34 8.74
N GLY A 89 11.31 4.57 8.85
CA GLY A 89 10.63 5.73 8.30
C GLY A 89 10.48 5.66 6.77
N PRO A 90 9.72 6.58 6.17
CA PRO A 90 9.39 6.58 4.74
C PRO A 90 10.59 6.36 3.78
N PRO A 91 11.76 7.01 3.96
CA PRO A 91 12.90 6.78 3.06
C PRO A 91 13.44 5.33 3.09
N GLY A 92 13.38 4.67 4.25
CA GLY A 92 13.81 3.27 4.38
C GLY A 92 12.81 2.27 3.80
N LEU A 93 11.56 2.69 3.56
CA LEU A 93 10.52 1.88 2.94
C LEU A 93 10.52 1.99 1.42
N ASP A 94 11.14 3.03 0.85
CA ASP A 94 11.11 3.29 -0.59
C ASP A 94 11.60 2.11 -1.46
N PRO A 95 12.69 1.39 -1.13
CA PRO A 95 13.12 0.23 -1.92
C PRO A 95 12.09 -0.91 -1.93
N TRP A 96 11.46 -1.18 -0.78
CA TRP A 96 10.42 -2.20 -0.69
C TRP A 96 9.16 -1.77 -1.45
N CYS A 97 8.76 -0.49 -1.33
CA CYS A 97 7.63 0.07 -2.08
C CYS A 97 7.87 0.03 -3.59
N ASP A 98 9.09 0.32 -4.07
CA ASP A 98 9.45 0.24 -5.49
C ASP A 98 9.31 -1.20 -6.02
N ALA A 99 9.82 -2.18 -5.26
CA ALA A 99 9.73 -3.59 -5.63
C ALA A 99 8.28 -4.11 -5.62
N ALA A 100 7.51 -3.77 -4.58
CA ALA A 100 6.10 -4.12 -4.48
C ALA A 100 5.28 -3.46 -5.61
N PHE A 101 5.52 -2.18 -5.91
CA PHE A 101 4.89 -1.47 -7.02
C PHE A 101 5.09 -2.21 -8.35
N ALA A 102 6.32 -2.62 -8.66
CA ALA A 102 6.63 -3.34 -9.88
C ALA A 102 5.86 -4.67 -9.97
N LEU A 103 5.72 -5.40 -8.87
CA LEU A 103 4.94 -6.64 -8.83
C LEU A 103 3.44 -6.39 -9.04
N LEU A 104 2.88 -5.35 -8.40
CA LEU A 104 1.47 -4.98 -8.60
C LEU A 104 1.19 -4.59 -10.06
N ARG A 105 2.09 -3.85 -10.71
CA ARG A 105 1.97 -3.50 -12.14
C ARG A 105 2.01 -4.74 -13.03
N ARG A 106 2.94 -5.65 -12.81
CA ARG A 106 3.01 -6.92 -13.57
C ARG A 106 1.76 -7.76 -13.39
N ALA A 107 1.17 -7.80 -12.19
CA ALA A 107 -0.10 -8.49 -11.98
C ALA A 107 -1.28 -7.89 -12.76
N GLN A 108 -1.23 -6.59 -13.03
CA GLN A 108 -2.25 -5.90 -13.83
C GLN A 108 -1.99 -5.97 -15.34
N GLU A 109 -0.72 -5.89 -15.77
CA GLU A 109 -0.31 -5.79 -17.17
C GLU A 109 -0.03 -7.16 -17.80
N ASP A 110 0.76 -8.00 -17.12
CA ASP A 110 1.17 -9.32 -17.60
C ASP A 110 0.16 -10.41 -17.22
N GLY A 111 -0.83 -10.08 -16.40
CA GLY A 111 -1.82 -11.03 -15.88
C GLY A 111 -1.23 -12.06 -14.92
N LEU A 112 -0.26 -11.66 -14.10
CA LEU A 112 0.31 -12.52 -13.04
C LEU A 112 -0.81 -13.09 -12.14
N MET A 113 -0.77 -14.38 -11.85
CA MET A 113 -1.80 -15.00 -11.02
C MET A 113 -1.69 -14.54 -9.55
N PRO A 114 -2.79 -14.45 -8.80
CA PRO A 114 -2.78 -14.02 -7.41
C PRO A 114 -1.83 -14.82 -6.49
N GLU A 115 -1.68 -16.11 -6.75
CA GLU A 115 -0.80 -17.01 -6.01
C GLU A 115 0.68 -16.68 -6.27
N GLU A 116 1.03 -16.42 -7.53
CA GLU A 116 2.38 -16.00 -7.92
C GLU A 116 2.71 -14.60 -7.38
N LEU A 117 1.71 -13.71 -7.30
CA LEU A 117 1.87 -12.38 -6.71
C LEU A 117 2.19 -12.51 -5.22
N ASP A 118 1.43 -13.34 -4.50
CA ASP A 118 1.65 -13.61 -3.08
C ASP A 118 3.06 -14.14 -2.84
N GLU A 119 3.45 -15.20 -3.56
CA GLU A 119 4.78 -15.81 -3.44
C GLU A 119 5.92 -14.79 -3.67
N ARG A 120 5.81 -13.98 -4.73
CA ARG A 120 6.82 -12.95 -5.03
C ARG A 120 6.86 -11.84 -3.99
N LEU A 121 5.71 -11.45 -3.43
CA LEU A 121 5.65 -10.46 -2.36
C LEU A 121 6.25 -10.99 -1.05
N GLN A 122 6.00 -12.26 -0.69
CA GLN A 122 6.64 -12.90 0.46
C GLN A 122 8.17 -13.02 0.28
N GLY A 123 8.64 -13.16 -0.96
CA GLY A 123 10.06 -13.23 -1.31
C GLY A 123 10.80 -11.89 -1.34
N LEU A 124 10.12 -10.76 -1.14
CA LEU A 124 10.78 -9.45 -1.08
C LEU A 124 11.65 -9.33 0.18
N ALA A 125 12.85 -8.77 0.01
CA ALA A 125 13.71 -8.47 1.15
C ALA A 125 13.01 -7.46 2.07
N PRO A 126 12.90 -7.74 3.39
CA PRO A 126 12.33 -6.79 4.32
C PRO A 126 13.23 -5.54 4.39
N PRO A 127 12.66 -4.34 4.57
CA PRO A 127 13.42 -3.12 4.71
C PRO A 127 14.22 -3.16 6.03
N ASP A 128 15.43 -2.62 6.02
CA ASP A 128 16.26 -2.54 7.22
C ASP A 128 15.57 -1.67 8.27
N ALA A 129 15.36 -2.21 9.48
CA ALA A 129 14.71 -1.50 10.59
C ALA A 129 15.50 -0.30 11.14
N ALA A 130 16.63 0.07 10.51
CA ALA A 130 17.44 1.20 10.92
C ALA A 130 16.78 2.52 10.50
N GLY A 131 15.96 3.09 11.37
CA GLY A 131 15.44 4.45 11.21
C GLY A 131 14.53 4.86 12.36
N GLU A 132 14.59 6.13 12.76
CA GLU A 132 13.74 6.70 13.83
C GLU A 132 12.26 6.70 13.40
N GLY A 133 11.58 5.58 13.65
CA GLY A 133 10.16 5.40 13.34
C GLY A 133 9.25 6.04 14.39
N SER A 134 9.31 7.35 14.62
CA SER A 134 8.41 8.00 15.59
C SER A 134 7.41 8.96 14.95
N ALA A 135 6.17 8.49 14.85
CA ALA A 135 4.99 9.25 15.17
C ALA A 135 3.88 8.23 15.50
N SER A 136 3.72 7.94 16.79
CA SER A 136 2.65 7.05 17.24
C SER A 136 1.29 7.67 16.90
N GLY A 137 0.47 6.95 16.13
CA GLY A 137 -0.92 7.30 15.86
C GLY A 137 -1.19 8.19 14.64
N SER A 138 -0.19 8.63 13.88
CA SER A 138 -0.41 9.33 12.61
C SER A 138 -0.18 8.43 11.40
N MET A 139 -1.03 8.57 10.39
CA MET A 139 -0.81 7.99 9.07
C MET A 139 0.18 8.89 8.33
N GLN A 140 1.14 8.32 7.63
CA GLN A 140 2.03 9.05 6.74
C GLN A 140 1.71 8.64 5.30
N LEU A 141 1.59 9.62 4.41
CA LEU A 141 1.33 9.42 3.00
C LEU A 141 2.43 10.09 2.18
N TRP A 142 2.91 9.41 1.13
CA TRP A 142 3.90 9.95 0.21
C TRP A 142 3.82 9.29 -1.17
N SER A 143 4.67 9.72 -2.09
CA SER A 143 4.91 9.05 -3.37
C SER A 143 6.40 9.06 -3.66
N ARG A 144 6.80 8.37 -4.74
CA ARG A 144 8.20 8.33 -5.15
C ARG A 144 8.76 9.74 -5.33
N GLY A 145 9.92 10.01 -4.76
CA GLY A 145 10.61 11.31 -4.86
C GLY A 145 9.93 12.47 -4.13
N ARG A 146 8.84 12.24 -3.38
CA ARG A 146 8.15 13.27 -2.59
C ARG A 146 8.23 12.96 -1.10
N PRO A 147 8.45 13.96 -0.23
CA PRO A 147 8.54 13.75 1.21
C PRO A 147 7.18 13.32 1.77
N ALA A 148 7.23 12.56 2.87
CA ALA A 148 6.02 12.12 3.55
C ALA A 148 5.32 13.22 4.33
N ALA A 149 4.01 13.26 4.19
CA ALA A 149 3.13 14.11 4.97
C ALA A 149 2.40 13.25 6.01
N ALA A 150 2.46 13.67 7.28
CA ALA A 150 1.63 13.09 8.32
C ALA A 150 0.18 13.61 8.19
N CYS A 151 -0.80 12.74 8.41
CA CYS A 151 -2.21 13.06 8.43
C CYS A 151 -2.99 12.17 9.40
N ASP A 152 -4.18 12.63 9.80
CA ASP A 152 -5.16 11.80 10.49
C ASP A 152 -5.78 10.81 9.48
N PRO A 153 -5.78 9.49 9.73
CA PRO A 153 -6.47 8.53 8.87
C PRO A 153 -7.97 8.84 8.67
N GLY A 154 -8.63 9.51 9.61
CA GLY A 154 -10.01 9.98 9.49
C GLY A 154 -10.19 11.24 8.65
N ASN A 155 -9.13 12.03 8.46
CA ASN A 155 -9.14 13.23 7.63
C ASN A 155 -7.86 13.38 6.77
N PRO A 156 -7.61 12.49 5.81
CA PRO A 156 -6.39 12.47 5.00
C PRO A 156 -6.42 13.41 3.79
N GLN A 157 -7.50 14.18 3.61
CA GLN A 157 -7.82 14.85 2.35
C GLN A 157 -6.74 15.83 1.90
N GLU A 158 -6.23 16.66 2.81
CA GLU A 158 -5.17 17.64 2.49
C GLU A 158 -3.89 16.97 1.98
N ALA A 159 -3.48 15.87 2.61
CA ALA A 159 -2.30 15.11 2.21
C ALA A 159 -2.51 14.43 0.85
N LEU A 160 -3.68 13.84 0.64
CA LEU A 160 -4.03 13.20 -0.63
C LEU A 160 -4.10 14.22 -1.77
N ASP A 161 -4.72 15.39 -1.57
CA ASP A 161 -4.84 16.37 -2.65
C ASP A 161 -3.47 16.89 -3.08
N ARG A 162 -2.54 17.11 -2.14
CA ARG A 162 -1.15 17.41 -2.50
C ARG A 162 -0.50 16.32 -3.36
N LEU A 163 -0.79 15.05 -3.09
CA LEU A 163 -0.18 13.91 -3.80
C LEU A 163 -0.79 13.67 -5.19
N PHE A 164 -2.09 13.90 -5.34
CA PHE A 164 -2.83 13.64 -6.58
C PHE A 164 -2.98 14.88 -7.50
N SER A 165 -2.72 16.10 -7.02
CA SER A 165 -2.87 17.34 -7.81
C SER A 165 -1.61 17.81 -8.57
N CYS A 166 -0.57 16.98 -8.73
CA CYS A 166 0.69 17.37 -9.40
C CYS A 166 1.17 16.34 -10.44
N SER A 167 0.24 15.81 -11.23
CA SER A 167 0.54 14.97 -12.39
C SER A 167 0.77 15.83 -13.64
#